data_AF-A0A7W9W9N0-F1
#
_entry.id   AF-A0A7W9W9N0-F1
#
_cell.length_a   1.000
_cell.length_b   1.000
_cell.length_c   1.000
_cell.angle_alpha   90.00
_cell.angle_beta   90.00
_cell.angle_gamma   90.00
#
_symmetry.space_group_name_H-M   'P 1'
#
loop_
_entity.id
_entity.type
_entity.pdbx_description
1 polymer ?
#
loop_
_entity_poly.entity_id
_entity_poly.type
_entity_poly.pdbx_seq_one_letter_code
_entity_poly.pdbx_strand_id
1 'polypeptide(L)'
;MKTPCKYDHLSVAGVLTLSGRVLIKVQEKAFTGEDSVEFLKHILREVAGQVIVIWDGASIHHGEAVKSFLSLGGSARLRLIRLPAYAPDLNPAEGLWCWLKRELSNLCCPALDGLRMNSCLL
;
A
#
# COMPACT_ATOMS: atom_id res chain seq x y z
N MET A 1 31.00 -20.97 -9.45
CA MET A 1 29.56 -21.25 -9.27
C MET A 1 28.97 -20.09 -8.48
N LYS A 2 28.26 -19.14 -9.12
CA LYS A 2 27.59 -18.04 -8.43
C LYS A 2 26.20 -18.52 -8.03
N THR A 3 25.91 -18.61 -6.74
CA THR A 3 24.57 -18.89 -6.24
C THR A 3 23.71 -17.64 -6.44
N PRO A 4 22.62 -17.65 -7.23
CA PRO A 4 21.75 -16.49 -7.32
C PRO A 4 20.83 -16.49 -6.09
N CYS A 5 21.28 -15.83 -5.02
CA CYS A 5 20.44 -15.55 -3.86
C CYS A 5 19.68 -14.24 -4.12
N LYS A 6 18.72 -14.24 -5.04
CA LYS A 6 17.69 -13.20 -5.10
C LYS A 6 16.38 -13.89 -4.77
N TYR A 7 15.87 -13.63 -3.56
CA TYR A 7 14.52 -14.00 -3.22
C TYR A 7 13.56 -13.17 -4.07
N ASP A 8 12.61 -13.83 -4.70
CA ASP A 8 11.47 -13.15 -5.30
C ASP A 8 10.63 -12.51 -4.18
N HIS A 9 10.03 -11.35 -4.45
CA HIS A 9 9.23 -10.63 -3.48
C HIS A 9 7.93 -10.14 -4.10
N LEU A 10 6.89 -10.06 -3.28
CA LEU A 10 5.63 -9.45 -3.63
C LEU A 10 5.44 -8.22 -2.76
N SER A 11 5.24 -7.08 -3.39
CA SER A 11 4.95 -5.82 -2.73
C SER A 11 3.45 -5.65 -2.62
N VAL A 12 2.97 -5.34 -1.41
CA VAL A 12 1.55 -5.07 -1.14
C VAL A 12 1.41 -3.67 -0.54
N ALA A 13 0.51 -2.87 -1.12
CA ALA A 13 0.04 -1.61 -0.56
C ALA A 13 -1.43 -1.78 -0.16
N GLY A 14 -1.85 -1.14 0.91
CA GLY A 14 -3.20 -1.31 1.44
C GLY A 14 -3.70 -0.08 2.17
N VAL A 15 -5.01 0.13 2.16
CA VAL A 15 -5.70 1.14 2.95
C VAL A 15 -6.90 0.51 3.64
N LEU A 16 -7.12 0.91 4.90
CA LEU A 16 -8.31 0.58 5.67
C LEU A 16 -9.25 1.79 5.69
N THR A 17 -10.52 1.56 5.33
CA THR A 17 -11.56 2.58 5.39
C THR A 17 -12.27 2.57 6.74
N LEU A 18 -12.90 3.68 7.13
CA LEU A 18 -13.74 3.74 8.34
C LEU A 18 -14.93 2.76 8.31
N SER A 19 -15.37 2.35 7.11
CA SER A 19 -16.38 1.31 6.94
C SER A 19 -15.87 -0.12 7.16
N GLY A 20 -14.59 -0.30 7.51
CA GLY A 20 -13.96 -1.61 7.68
C GLY A 20 -13.54 -2.30 6.37
N ARG A 21 -13.78 -1.67 5.21
CA ARG A 21 -13.29 -2.18 3.92
C ARG A 21 -11.78 -2.00 3.80
N VAL A 22 -11.10 -3.00 3.27
CA VAL A 22 -9.68 -2.96 2.89
C VAL A 22 -9.56 -2.89 1.38
N LEU A 23 -8.80 -1.93 0.87
CA LEU A 23 -8.42 -1.88 -0.54
C LEU A 23 -6.93 -2.20 -0.63
N ILE A 24 -6.54 -3.10 -1.55
CA ILE A 24 -5.16 -3.54 -1.72
C ILE A 24 -4.69 -3.37 -3.16
N LYS A 25 -3.39 -3.10 -3.33
CA LYS A 25 -2.67 -3.20 -4.60
C LYS A 25 -1.48 -4.14 -4.40
N VAL A 26 -1.30 -5.08 -5.31
CA VAL A 26 -0.27 -6.12 -5.24
C VAL A 26 0.55 -6.09 -6.52
N GLN A 27 1.88 -6.11 -6.41
CA GLN A 27 2.80 -6.11 -7.55
C GLN A 27 4.14 -6.76 -7.20
N GLU A 28 4.85 -7.31 -8.18
CA GLU A 28 6.14 -8.02 -7.98
C GLU A 28 7.34 -7.07 -7.88
N LYS A 29 7.15 -5.79 -8.21
CA LYS A 29 8.16 -4.75 -8.13
C LYS A 29 7.93 -3.88 -6.88
N ALA A 30 9.00 -3.31 -6.33
CA ALA A 30 8.88 -2.29 -5.29
C ALA A 30 7.99 -1.12 -5.75
N PHE A 31 7.17 -0.59 -4.83
CA PHE A 31 6.31 0.56 -5.12
C PHE A 31 7.13 1.82 -5.39
N THR A 32 6.69 2.61 -6.37
CA THR A 32 7.22 3.95 -6.65
C THR A 32 6.22 5.04 -6.23
N GLY A 33 6.63 6.31 -6.39
CA GLY A 33 5.72 7.45 -6.19
C GLY A 33 4.57 7.44 -7.21
N GLU A 34 4.83 7.02 -8.45
CA GLU A 34 3.81 6.85 -9.49
C GLU A 34 2.83 5.74 -9.12
N ASP A 35 3.33 4.60 -8.61
CA ASP A 35 2.45 3.52 -8.15
C ASP A 35 1.57 3.98 -6.97
N SER A 36 2.07 4.89 -6.13
CA SER A 36 1.32 5.52 -5.04
C SER A 36 0.20 6.42 -5.59
N VAL A 37 0.47 7.21 -6.63
CA VAL A 37 -0.55 8.03 -7.32
C VAL A 37 -1.63 7.15 -7.95
N GLU A 38 -1.25 6.06 -8.60
CA GLU A 38 -2.23 5.10 -9.15
C GLU A 38 -3.12 4.50 -8.06
N PHE A 39 -2.53 4.19 -6.90
CA PHE A 39 -3.30 3.67 -5.78
C PHE A 39 -4.25 4.72 -5.19
N LEU A 40 -3.81 5.99 -5.05
CA LEU A 40 -4.70 7.09 -4.67
C LEU A 40 -5.87 7.27 -5.65
N LYS A 41 -5.61 7.15 -6.97
CA LYS A 41 -6.67 7.16 -7.99
C LYS A 41 -7.62 5.97 -7.87
N HIS A 42 -7.14 4.81 -7.44
CA HIS A 42 -7.99 3.67 -7.12
C HIS A 42 -8.89 3.97 -5.92
N ILE A 43 -8.32 4.47 -4.82
CA ILE A 43 -9.08 4.86 -3.61
C ILE A 43 -10.19 5.87 -3.95
N LEU A 44 -9.88 6.89 -4.76
CA LEU A 44 -10.86 7.91 -5.17
C LEU A 44 -12.01 7.38 -6.04
N ARG A 45 -11.82 6.23 -6.71
CA ARG A 45 -12.89 5.53 -7.44
C ARG A 45 -13.77 4.72 -6.51
N GLU A 46 -13.19 4.07 -5.50
CA GLU A 46 -13.89 3.18 -4.55
C GLU A 46 -14.56 3.91 -3.37
N VAL A 47 -14.14 5.15 -3.11
CA VAL A 47 -14.63 5.98 -2.01
C VAL A 47 -15.27 7.25 -2.55
N ALA A 48 -16.58 7.36 -2.37
CA ALA A 48 -17.35 8.53 -2.76
C ALA A 48 -17.12 9.72 -1.81
N GLY A 49 -17.37 10.94 -2.28
CA GLY A 49 -17.27 12.16 -1.48
C GLY A 49 -15.84 12.68 -1.28
N GLN A 50 -15.66 13.48 -0.23
CA GLN A 50 -14.37 14.01 0.19
C GLN A 50 -13.57 12.93 0.93
N VAL A 51 -12.33 12.71 0.51
CA VAL A 51 -11.47 11.62 1.01
C VAL A 51 -10.29 12.22 1.75
N ILE A 52 -10.10 11.77 2.99
CA ILE A 52 -8.88 12.04 3.76
C ILE A 52 -8.10 10.73 3.85
N VAL A 53 -6.86 10.74 3.36
CA VAL A 53 -5.92 9.62 3.53
C VAL A 53 -4.91 10.01 4.58
N ILE A 54 -4.80 9.17 5.60
CA ILE A 54 -3.79 9.27 6.66
C ILE A 54 -2.78 8.15 6.42
N TRP A 55 -1.51 8.49 6.27
CA TRP A 55 -0.46 7.54 5.92
C TRP A 55 0.89 7.91 6.55
N ASP A 56 1.83 6.97 6.52
CA ASP A 56 3.14 7.11 7.12
C ASP A 56 4.06 8.09 6.35
N GLY A 57 5.30 8.19 6.81
CA GLY A 57 6.33 9.04 6.22
C GLY A 57 7.16 8.42 5.10
N ALA A 58 6.73 7.33 4.44
CA ALA A 58 7.51 6.70 3.38
C ALA A 58 7.83 7.70 2.24
N SER A 59 9.03 7.61 1.65
CA SER A 59 9.50 8.52 0.59
C SER A 59 8.57 8.54 -0.63
N ILE A 60 7.99 7.40 -0.97
CA ILE A 60 7.03 7.24 -2.08
C ILE A 60 5.73 8.03 -1.87
N HIS A 61 5.37 8.36 -0.62
CA HIS A 61 4.16 9.14 -0.29
C HIS A 61 4.33 10.66 -0.45
N HIS A 62 5.56 11.16 -0.55
CA HIS A 62 5.83 12.60 -0.60
C HIS A 62 6.84 13.01 -1.68
N GLY A 63 7.07 12.11 -2.65
CA GLY A 63 7.85 12.39 -3.84
C GLY A 63 7.14 13.29 -4.85
N GLU A 64 7.86 13.65 -5.92
CA GLU A 64 7.39 14.62 -6.93
C GLU A 64 6.11 14.17 -7.64
N ALA A 65 5.97 12.87 -7.91
CA ALA A 65 4.77 12.31 -8.54
C ALA A 65 3.49 12.63 -7.75
N VAL A 66 3.52 12.48 -6.42
CA VAL A 66 2.36 12.76 -5.55
C VAL A 66 2.08 14.26 -5.51
N LYS A 67 3.11 15.10 -5.41
CA LYS A 67 2.96 16.57 -5.43
C LYS A 67 2.34 17.05 -6.74
N SER A 68 2.85 16.57 -7.87
CA SER A 68 2.34 16.86 -9.21
C SER A 68 0.89 16.38 -9.39
N PHE A 69 0.55 15.19 -8.88
CA PHE A 69 -0.83 14.70 -8.91
C PHE A 69 -1.79 15.63 -8.13
N LEU A 70 -1.38 16.09 -6.95
CA LEU A 70 -2.19 16.99 -6.13
C LEU A 70 -2.37 18.37 -6.79
N SER A 71 -1.33 18.91 -7.45
CA SER A 71 -1.40 20.20 -8.13
C SER A 71 -2.25 20.16 -9.40
N LEU A 72 -2.27 19.01 -10.10
CA LEU A 72 -3.09 18.78 -11.30
C LEU A 72 -4.56 18.44 -10.99
N GLY A 73 -5.06 18.83 -9.82
CA GLY A 73 -6.47 18.66 -9.44
C GLY A 73 -6.79 17.42 -8.62
N GLY A 74 -5.80 16.56 -8.32
CA GLY A 74 -5.99 15.44 -7.40
C GLY A 74 -6.51 15.88 -6.03
N SER A 75 -6.15 17.10 -5.60
CA SER A 75 -6.59 17.71 -4.35
C SER A 75 -8.07 18.15 -4.30
N ALA A 76 -8.80 18.11 -5.41
CA ALA A 76 -10.20 18.56 -5.45
C ALA A 76 -11.14 17.74 -4.53
N ARG A 77 -10.81 16.47 -4.31
CA ARG A 77 -11.54 15.55 -3.42
C ARG A 77 -10.64 14.81 -2.44
N LEU A 78 -9.33 15.07 -2.46
CA LEU A 78 -8.34 14.32 -1.70
C LEU A 78 -7.55 15.24 -0.79
N ARG A 79 -7.51 14.90 0.50
CA ARG A 79 -6.59 15.49 1.47
C ARG A 79 -5.67 14.42 2.01
N LEU A 80 -4.37 14.66 1.91
CA LEU A 80 -3.34 13.77 2.45
C LEU A 80 -2.84 14.31 3.80
N ILE A 81 -2.82 13.45 4.82
CA ILE A 81 -2.30 13.76 6.14
C ILE A 81 -1.17 12.77 6.45
N ARG A 82 0.02 13.31 6.70
CA ARG A 82 1.18 12.52 7.09
C ARG A 82 1.18 12.31 8.60
N LEU A 83 1.38 11.08 9.04
CA LEU A 83 1.63 10.76 10.45
C LEU A 83 3.00 11.28 10.92
N PRO A 84 3.16 11.55 12.23
CA PRO A 84 4.48 11.82 12.80
C PRO A 84 5.49 10.73 12.45
N ALA A 85 6.75 11.13 12.28
CA ALA A 85 7.82 10.16 12.05
C ALA A 85 7.92 9.18 13.22
N TYR A 86 8.23 7.91 12.92
CA TYR A 86 8.41 6.84 13.91
C TYR A 86 7.21 6.58 14.82
N ALA A 87 5.99 6.79 14.32
CA ALA A 87 4.75 6.52 15.06
C ALA A 87 3.92 5.39 14.41
N PRO A 88 4.44 4.15 14.32
CA PRO A 88 3.72 3.02 13.72
C PRO A 88 2.42 2.68 14.49
N ASP A 89 2.39 2.90 15.81
CA ASP A 89 1.22 2.64 16.65
C ASP A 89 0.00 3.50 16.28
N LEU A 90 0.21 4.60 15.54
CA LEU A 90 -0.84 5.48 15.05
C LEU A 90 -1.36 5.07 13.65
N ASN A 91 -0.76 4.07 13.01
CA ASN A 91 -1.14 3.61 11.69
C ASN A 91 -1.91 2.28 11.78
N PRO A 92 -3.25 2.27 11.63
CA PRO A 92 -4.04 1.04 11.72
C PRO A 92 -3.65 -0.03 10.69
N ALA A 93 -3.05 0.37 9.56
CA ALA A 93 -2.56 -0.56 8.56
C ALA A 93 -1.43 -1.45 9.09
N GLU A 94 -0.65 -1.01 10.08
CA GLU A 94 0.38 -1.86 10.71
C GLU A 94 -0.23 -3.09 11.39
N GLY A 95 -1.40 -2.94 12.00
CA GLY A 95 -2.14 -4.07 12.56
C GLY A 95 -2.54 -5.08 11.47
N LEU A 96 -3.04 -4.60 10.34
CA LEU A 96 -3.36 -5.43 9.17
C LEU A 96 -2.11 -6.16 8.64
N TRP A 97 -0.97 -5.46 8.53
CA TRP A 97 0.28 -6.07 8.08
C TRP A 97 0.82 -7.11 9.05
N CYS A 98 0.76 -6.84 10.35
CA CYS A 98 1.13 -7.81 11.39
C CYS A 98 0.26 -9.08 11.31
N TRP A 99 -1.05 -8.91 11.12
CA TRP A 99 -1.96 -10.03 10.93
C TRP A 99 -1.62 -10.82 9.66
N LEU A 100 -1.50 -10.15 8.51
CA LEU A 100 -1.18 -10.80 7.24
C LEU A 100 0.15 -11.57 7.29
N LYS A 101 1.21 -10.96 7.84
CA LYS A 101 2.52 -11.60 7.99
C LYS A 101 2.43 -12.85 8.87
N ARG A 102 1.58 -12.84 9.90
CA ARG A 102 1.36 -14.00 10.76
C ARG A 102 0.68 -15.13 10.00
N GLU A 103 -0.38 -14.84 9.24
CA GLU A 103 -1.08 -15.85 8.43
C GLU A 103 -0.16 -16.47 7.36
N LEU A 104 0.79 -15.69 6.83
CA LEU A 104 1.75 -16.15 5.83
C LEU A 104 3.02 -16.79 6.40
N SER A 105 3.23 -16.76 7.72
CA SER A 105 4.52 -17.09 8.37
C SER A 105 5.02 -18.52 8.11
N ASN A 106 4.13 -19.45 7.80
CA ASN A 106 4.45 -20.86 7.52
C ASN A 106 4.02 -21.31 6.11
N LEU A 107 3.63 -20.36 5.26
CA LEU A 107 3.18 -20.67 3.90
C LEU A 107 4.40 -20.86 2.99
N CYS A 108 4.56 -22.06 2.44
CA CYS A 108 5.58 -22.34 1.43
C CYS A 108 4.96 -22.26 0.03
N CYS A 109 5.16 -21.15 -0.66
CA CYS A 109 4.75 -21.00 -2.06
C CYS A 109 5.97 -21.18 -2.98
N PRO A 110 5.98 -22.21 -3.86
CA PRO A 110 7.10 -22.42 -4.78
C PRO A 110 7.17 -21.40 -5.92
N ALA A 111 6.12 -20.56 -6.09
CA ALA A 111 6.06 -19.48 -7.08
C ALA A 111 5.23 -18.30 -6.55
N LEU A 112 5.48 -17.09 -7.08
CA LEU A 112 4.80 -15.85 -6.69
C LEU A 112 3.28 -15.88 -6.92
N ASP A 113 2.80 -16.61 -7.92
CA ASP A 113 1.35 -16.77 -8.18
C ASP A 113 0.62 -17.39 -6.98
N GLY A 114 1.27 -18.34 -6.30
CA GLY A 114 0.74 -18.93 -5.08
C GLY A 114 0.65 -17.92 -3.93
N LEU A 115 1.61 -17.00 -3.82
CA LEU A 115 1.60 -15.95 -2.81
C LEU A 115 0.54 -14.88 -3.11
N ARG A 116 0.39 -14.50 -4.38
CA ARG A 116 -0.60 -13.53 -4.85
C ARG A 116 -2.04 -13.98 -4.55
N MET A 117 -2.35 -15.24 -4.81
CA MET A 117 -3.67 -15.81 -4.53
C MET A 117 -3.97 -15.79 -3.03
N ASN A 118 -3.02 -16.15 -2.17
CA ASN A 118 -3.23 -16.15 -0.72
C ASN A 118 -3.27 -14.73 -0.12
N SER A 119 -2.57 -13.76 -0.72
CA SER A 119 -2.63 -12.35 -0.29
C SER A 119 -3.89 -11.60 -0.73
N CYS A 120 -4.60 -12.09 -1.75
CA CYS A 120 -5.84 -11.49 -2.27
C CYS A 120 -7.11 -12.17 -1.75
N LEU A 121 -7.00 -13.34 -1.10
CA LEU A 121 -8.11 -14.10 -0.52
C LEU A 121 -8.38 -13.78 0.95
N LEU A 122 -7.65 -12.80 1.50
CA LEU A 122 -7.81 -12.24 2.86
C LEU A 122 -8.27 -10.77 2.75
#